data_AF-A0A1Q7ETJ0-F1
#
_entry.id   AF-A0A1Q7ETJ0-F1
#
_cell.length_a   1.000
_cell.length_b   1.000
_cell.length_c   1.000
_cell.angle_alpha   90.00
_cell.angle_beta   90.00
_cell.angle_gamma   90.00
#
_symmetry.space_group_name_H-M   'P 1'
#
loop_
_entity.id
_entity.type
_entity.pdbx_description
1 polymer ?
#
loop_
_entity_poly.entity_id
_entity_poly.type
_entity_poly.pdbx_seq_one_letter_code
_entity_poly.pdbx_strand_id
1 'polypeptide(L)'
;MKTRISIRVLLVLSFVLVMSAGRAAAQDATLYELTENMKLTRGKVVHRVATSALVGFAKVGTPLCPSATATAAKGKCWINAVGSDRVSETTGLGTFDGNFSVVVQGDNPVDGPELVVMKGRFSGQMDFAPALLHNLPYGTVEGSFVVEQSGRKIPFTGVFRLPMLGSFAVAVGVDPVSGVPVTRTLRELFCPLTPSPNPNLGGPDIAYVDTTDGAPNGKCIDVLPTELGLGWPTVRFDVTF
;
A
#
# COMPACT_ATOMS: atom_id res chain seq x y z
N MET A 1 1.69 63.93 -0.54
CA MET A 1 0.29 63.47 -0.43
C MET A 1 -0.25 63.24 -1.82
N LYS A 2 -0.93 62.10 -2.03
CA LYS A 2 -1.61 61.60 -3.25
C LYS A 2 -0.75 60.87 -4.30
N THR A 3 -0.92 59.56 -4.22
CA THR A 3 -0.42 58.47 -5.05
C THR A 3 -1.18 58.37 -6.38
N ARG A 4 -0.49 57.79 -7.37
CA ARG A 4 -0.86 57.53 -8.77
C ARG A 4 -2.15 56.70 -8.94
N ILE A 5 -2.87 56.93 -10.05
CA ILE A 5 -3.78 55.94 -10.64
C ILE A 5 -3.31 55.72 -12.08
N SER A 6 -2.59 54.62 -12.31
CA SER A 6 -2.41 54.05 -13.65
C SER A 6 -3.32 52.85 -13.78
N ILE A 7 -4.32 52.97 -14.65
CA ILE A 7 -5.18 51.87 -15.10
C ILE A 7 -4.27 50.88 -15.85
N ARG A 8 -4.18 49.64 -15.35
CA ARG A 8 -3.69 48.52 -16.15
C ARG A 8 -4.81 47.49 -16.27
N VAL A 9 -5.20 47.30 -17.53
CA VAL A 9 -6.17 46.33 -18.02
C VAL A 9 -5.80 44.93 -17.51
N LEU A 10 -6.75 44.29 -16.85
CA LEU A 10 -6.65 42.93 -16.32
C LEU A 10 -6.69 41.94 -17.49
N LEU A 11 -5.58 41.26 -17.73
CA LEU A 11 -5.47 40.18 -18.70
C LEU A 11 -5.99 38.90 -18.01
N VAL A 12 -7.17 38.45 -18.43
CA VAL A 12 -7.77 37.19 -17.94
C VAL A 12 -6.94 36.03 -18.51
N LEU A 13 -6.08 35.44 -17.69
CA LEU A 13 -5.46 34.16 -18.01
C LEU A 13 -6.49 33.06 -17.75
N SER A 14 -7.04 32.52 -18.83
CA SER A 14 -7.82 31.29 -18.84
C SER A 14 -6.93 30.14 -18.35
N PHE A 15 -7.17 29.66 -17.14
CA PHE A 15 -6.57 28.43 -16.61
C PHE A 15 -7.25 27.25 -17.31
N VAL A 16 -6.67 26.78 -18.41
CA VAL A 16 -7.03 25.48 -18.99
C VAL A 16 -6.52 24.43 -18.01
N LEU A 17 -7.43 23.92 -17.18
CA LEU A 17 -7.23 22.66 -16.45
C LEU A 17 -7.03 21.57 -17.50
N VAL A 18 -5.77 21.28 -17.80
CA VAL A 18 -5.39 20.00 -18.40
C VAL A 18 -5.72 18.96 -17.33
N MET A 19 -6.92 18.39 -17.41
CA MET A 19 -7.22 17.14 -16.74
C MET A 19 -6.33 16.09 -17.39
N SER A 20 -5.10 15.94 -16.87
CA SER A 20 -4.37 14.70 -17.08
C SER A 20 -5.27 13.62 -16.49
N ALA A 21 -5.82 12.76 -17.34
CA ALA A 21 -6.34 11.48 -16.92
C ALA A 21 -5.16 10.76 -16.24
N GLY A 22 -5.04 10.94 -14.93
CA GLY A 22 -4.10 10.19 -14.12
C GLY A 22 -4.48 8.73 -14.35
N ARG A 23 -3.61 8.01 -15.07
CA ARG A 23 -3.68 6.55 -15.05
C ARG A 23 -3.52 6.20 -13.59
N ALA A 24 -4.57 5.70 -12.95
CA ALA A 24 -4.39 4.97 -11.70
C ALA A 24 -3.33 3.92 -12.00
N ALA A 25 -2.16 4.03 -11.36
CA ALA A 25 -1.09 3.05 -11.54
C ALA A 25 -1.65 1.71 -11.08
N ALA A 26 -2.04 0.88 -12.04
CA ALA A 26 -2.68 -0.39 -11.75
C ALA A 26 -1.57 -1.33 -11.28
N GLN A 27 -1.55 -1.63 -9.98
CA GLN A 27 -0.49 -2.41 -9.33
C GLN A 27 -0.25 -3.74 -10.02
N ASP A 28 1.00 -4.13 -10.27
CA ASP A 28 1.35 -5.34 -11.01
C ASP A 28 1.17 -6.62 -10.20
N ALA A 29 1.39 -6.53 -8.88
CA ALA A 29 1.06 -7.58 -7.93
C ALA A 29 0.52 -6.99 -6.63
N THR A 30 -0.34 -7.74 -5.95
CA THR A 30 -0.86 -7.39 -4.63
C THR A 30 -0.73 -8.59 -3.72
N LEU A 31 -0.13 -8.39 -2.56
CA LEU A 31 0.05 -9.38 -1.50
C LEU A 31 -0.59 -8.89 -0.20
N TYR A 32 -0.99 -9.83 0.64
CA TYR A 32 -1.60 -9.59 1.94
C TYR A 32 -0.79 -10.28 3.02
N GLU A 33 -0.43 -9.55 4.05
CA GLU A 33 0.27 -10.09 5.21
C GLU A 33 -0.67 -10.92 6.08
N LEU A 34 -0.43 -12.23 6.13
CA LEU A 34 -1.26 -13.17 6.88
C LEU A 34 -0.75 -13.42 8.30
N THR A 35 0.56 -13.29 8.50
CA THR A 35 1.19 -13.36 9.83
C THR A 35 2.34 -12.39 9.91
N GLU A 36 2.56 -11.85 11.10
CA GLU A 36 3.73 -11.04 11.45
C GLU A 36 4.20 -11.44 12.86
N ASN A 37 5.50 -11.66 13.01
CA ASN A 37 6.16 -11.75 14.30
C ASN A 37 7.11 -10.57 14.45
N MET A 38 6.70 -9.59 15.27
CA MET A 38 7.45 -8.35 15.47
C MET A 38 8.09 -8.27 16.86
N LYS A 39 9.28 -7.70 16.93
CA LYS A 39 9.93 -7.28 18.17
C LYS A 39 10.54 -5.89 18.04
N LEU A 40 10.63 -5.20 19.17
CA LEU A 40 11.40 -3.98 19.31
C LEU A 40 12.78 -4.29 19.88
N THR A 41 13.83 -3.78 19.25
CA THR A 41 15.19 -3.92 19.78
C THR A 41 15.42 -2.98 20.95
N ARG A 42 16.26 -3.39 21.90
CA ARG A 42 16.72 -2.51 22.99
C ARG A 42 17.97 -1.75 22.54
N GLY A 43 18.07 -0.45 22.84
CA GLY A 43 19.25 0.36 22.51
C GLY A 43 18.95 1.86 22.45
N LYS A 44 19.97 2.67 22.08
CA LYS A 44 19.81 4.12 21.88
C LYS A 44 18.90 4.45 20.69
N VAL A 45 18.95 3.61 19.64
CA VAL A 45 18.00 3.63 18.52
C VAL A 45 17.19 2.34 18.62
N VAL A 46 15.88 2.49 18.76
CA VAL A 46 14.95 1.37 18.76
C VAL A 46 14.65 1.01 17.30
N HIS A 47 14.75 -0.27 16.98
CA HIS A 47 14.31 -0.80 15.70
C HIS A 47 13.12 -1.71 15.90
N ARG A 48 12.14 -1.59 15.00
CA ARG A 48 11.16 -2.62 14.72
C ARG A 48 11.80 -3.65 13.82
N VAL A 49 11.71 -4.92 14.21
CA VAL A 49 12.21 -6.06 13.44
C VAL A 49 11.07 -7.05 13.34
N ALA A 50 10.59 -7.28 12.12
CA ALA A 50 9.49 -8.19 11.86
C ALA A 50 9.91 -9.31 10.89
N THR A 51 9.21 -10.44 11.01
CA THR A 51 9.16 -11.49 9.99
C THR A 51 7.70 -11.72 9.64
N SER A 52 7.38 -11.64 8.36
CA SER A 52 6.01 -11.71 7.85
C SER A 52 5.87 -12.77 6.78
N ALA A 53 4.71 -13.43 6.75
CA ALA A 53 4.30 -14.29 5.66
C ALA A 53 3.18 -13.60 4.87
N LEU A 54 3.39 -13.46 3.56
CA LEU A 54 2.47 -12.78 2.66
C LEU A 54 2.01 -13.71 1.54
N VAL A 55 0.74 -13.59 1.17
CA VAL A 55 0.16 -14.31 0.03
C VAL A 55 -0.55 -13.33 -0.88
N GLY A 56 -0.40 -13.50 -2.18
CA GLY A 56 -0.97 -12.59 -3.15
C GLY A 56 -1.01 -13.14 -4.55
N PHE A 57 -1.19 -12.25 -5.52
CA PHE A 57 -1.16 -12.62 -6.94
C PHE A 57 -0.49 -11.53 -7.76
N ALA A 58 0.13 -11.96 -8.86
CA ALA A 58 0.65 -11.10 -9.91
C ALA A 58 -0.28 -11.12 -11.13
N LYS A 59 -0.42 -9.97 -11.78
CA LYS A 59 -1.12 -9.86 -13.07
C LYS A 59 -0.37 -10.62 -14.15
N VAL A 60 -1.12 -11.24 -15.05
CA VAL A 60 -0.58 -11.90 -16.24
C VAL A 60 0.20 -10.90 -17.08
N GLY A 61 1.38 -11.31 -17.55
CA GLY A 61 2.29 -10.50 -18.36
C GLY A 61 3.38 -9.79 -17.55
N THR A 62 3.27 -9.78 -16.23
CA THR A 62 4.31 -9.22 -15.35
C THR A 62 5.53 -10.14 -15.25
N PRO A 63 6.69 -9.65 -14.81
CA PRO A 63 7.88 -10.48 -14.62
C PRO A 63 7.70 -11.69 -13.69
N LEU A 64 6.78 -11.60 -12.71
CA LEU A 64 6.44 -12.71 -11.79
C LEU A 64 5.29 -13.59 -12.30
N CYS A 65 4.58 -13.18 -13.36
CA CYS A 65 3.58 -14.01 -14.04
C CYS A 65 3.68 -13.88 -15.57
N PRO A 66 4.77 -14.38 -16.19
CA PRO A 66 4.90 -14.34 -17.64
C PRO A 66 3.74 -15.09 -18.33
N SER A 67 3.31 -14.63 -19.52
CA SER A 67 2.13 -15.17 -20.19
C SER A 67 2.17 -16.69 -20.41
N ALA A 68 3.35 -17.26 -20.72
CA ALA A 68 3.52 -18.70 -20.86
C ALA A 68 3.20 -19.47 -19.56
N THR A 69 3.60 -18.92 -18.42
CA THR A 69 3.27 -19.44 -17.09
C THR A 69 1.78 -19.28 -16.81
N ALA A 70 1.18 -18.13 -17.16
CA ALA A 70 -0.23 -17.86 -16.93
C ALA A 70 -1.18 -18.78 -17.72
N THR A 71 -0.81 -19.17 -18.95
CA THR A 71 -1.57 -20.15 -19.74
C THR A 71 -1.63 -21.50 -19.02
N ALA A 72 -0.52 -21.96 -18.45
CA ALA A 72 -0.50 -23.15 -17.60
C ALA A 72 -1.29 -22.94 -16.28
N ALA A 73 -1.27 -21.72 -15.76
CA ALA A 73 -1.92 -21.33 -14.51
C ALA A 73 -3.41 -20.98 -14.59
N LYS A 74 -4.06 -21.19 -15.77
CA LYS A 74 -5.44 -20.74 -16.03
C LYS A 74 -5.67 -19.26 -15.67
N GLY A 75 -4.65 -18.43 -15.90
CA GLY A 75 -4.73 -16.97 -15.79
C GLY A 75 -4.44 -16.36 -14.41
N LYS A 76 -3.99 -17.13 -13.41
CA LYS A 76 -3.63 -16.59 -12.08
C LYS A 76 -2.31 -17.15 -11.56
N CYS A 77 -1.31 -16.28 -11.39
CA CYS A 77 -0.08 -16.64 -10.69
C CYS A 77 -0.14 -16.11 -9.26
N TRP A 78 -0.06 -17.01 -8.30
CA TRP A 78 -0.08 -16.68 -6.88
C TRP A 78 1.35 -16.54 -6.36
N ILE A 79 1.54 -15.68 -5.38
CA ILE A 79 2.84 -15.43 -4.76
C ILE A 79 2.73 -15.79 -3.30
N ASN A 80 3.60 -16.69 -2.85
CA ASN A 80 3.85 -16.95 -1.44
C ASN A 80 5.20 -16.34 -1.09
N ALA A 81 5.24 -15.44 -0.12
CA ALA A 81 6.46 -14.74 0.30
C ALA A 81 6.65 -14.83 1.81
N VAL A 82 7.90 -14.99 2.23
CA VAL A 82 8.30 -14.81 3.63
C VAL A 82 9.43 -13.80 3.63
N GLY A 83 9.23 -12.68 4.33
CA GLY A 83 10.16 -11.57 4.39
C GLY A 83 10.45 -11.16 5.82
N SER A 84 11.59 -10.50 5.98
CA SER A 84 11.98 -9.84 7.22
C SER A 84 12.35 -8.40 6.96
N ASP A 85 12.09 -7.55 7.95
CA ASP A 85 12.47 -6.15 7.94
C ASP A 85 13.28 -5.76 9.18
N ARG A 86 13.91 -4.59 9.05
CA ARG A 86 14.48 -3.85 10.18
C ARG A 86 14.30 -2.37 9.92
N VAL A 87 13.39 -1.75 10.66
CA VAL A 87 13.02 -0.33 10.54
C VAL A 87 13.43 0.43 11.79
N SER A 88 14.03 1.60 11.64
CA SER A 88 14.34 2.52 12.73
C SER A 88 13.08 3.26 13.18
N GLU A 89 12.72 3.16 14.46
CA GLU A 89 11.57 3.89 15.04
C GLU A 89 11.84 5.41 15.13
N THR A 90 13.10 5.84 14.99
CA THR A 90 13.47 7.27 15.03
C THR A 90 13.32 7.93 13.66
N THR A 91 13.61 7.20 12.59
CA THR A 91 13.64 7.78 11.23
C THR A 91 12.56 7.23 10.33
N GLY A 92 11.94 6.11 10.68
CA GLY A 92 11.03 5.38 9.80
C GLY A 92 11.73 4.59 8.68
N LEU A 93 13.05 4.69 8.55
CA LEU A 93 13.80 4.08 7.46
C LEU A 93 14.32 2.70 7.84
N GLY A 94 14.41 1.80 6.86
CA GLY A 94 14.84 0.43 7.10
C GLY A 94 15.23 -0.34 5.84
N THR A 95 15.57 -1.61 6.06
CA THR A 95 15.84 -2.58 4.99
C THR A 95 14.91 -3.76 5.12
N PHE A 96 14.70 -4.46 4.01
CA PHE A 96 13.98 -5.73 4.01
C PHE A 96 14.65 -6.74 3.08
N ASP A 97 14.41 -8.02 3.37
CA ASP A 97 14.81 -9.13 2.52
C ASP A 97 13.91 -10.35 2.73
N GLY A 98 13.98 -11.32 1.83
CA GLY A 98 13.19 -12.53 1.96
C GLY A 98 13.24 -13.45 0.75
N ASN A 99 12.36 -14.44 0.78
CA ASN A 99 12.19 -15.42 -0.29
C ASN A 99 10.75 -15.40 -0.79
N PHE A 100 10.57 -15.74 -2.06
CA PHE A 100 9.26 -15.90 -2.67
C PHE A 100 9.19 -17.16 -3.52
N SER A 101 7.96 -17.64 -3.71
CA SER A 101 7.61 -18.64 -4.72
C SER A 101 6.39 -18.15 -5.48
N VAL A 102 6.43 -18.31 -6.80
CA VAL A 102 5.23 -18.19 -7.63
C VAL A 102 4.64 -19.59 -7.78
N VAL A 103 3.37 -19.72 -7.43
CA VAL A 103 2.64 -20.97 -7.49
C VAL A 103 1.39 -20.83 -8.36
N VAL A 104 1.02 -21.95 -8.97
CA VAL A 104 -0.18 -22.09 -9.80
C VAL A 104 -0.99 -23.26 -9.26
N GLN A 105 -2.25 -23.38 -9.66
CA GLN A 105 -3.04 -24.54 -9.25
C GLN A 105 -2.43 -25.81 -9.88
N GLY A 106 -2.11 -26.80 -9.03
CA GLY A 106 -1.64 -28.12 -9.41
C GLY A 106 -2.78 -29.08 -9.77
N ASP A 107 -3.12 -29.97 -8.84
CA ASP A 107 -3.97 -31.14 -9.11
C ASP A 107 -5.37 -31.05 -8.49
N ASN A 108 -5.52 -30.39 -7.34
CA ASN A 108 -6.80 -30.24 -6.65
C ASN A 108 -7.39 -28.82 -6.82
N PRO A 109 -8.34 -28.59 -7.75
CA PRO A 109 -8.86 -27.26 -8.04
C PRO A 109 -9.65 -26.59 -6.90
N VAL A 110 -9.93 -27.32 -5.81
CA VAL A 110 -10.56 -26.78 -4.60
C VAL A 110 -9.53 -26.29 -3.58
N ASP A 111 -8.31 -26.84 -3.62
CA ASP A 111 -7.21 -26.45 -2.74
C ASP A 111 -6.52 -25.16 -3.23
N GLY A 112 -5.80 -24.54 -2.30
CA GLY A 112 -4.89 -23.44 -2.58
C GLY A 112 -3.84 -23.82 -3.63
N PRO A 113 -3.41 -22.87 -4.47
CA PRO A 113 -2.32 -23.06 -5.43
C PRO A 113 -1.00 -23.47 -4.77
N GLU A 114 -0.36 -24.49 -5.34
CA GLU A 114 0.68 -25.28 -4.70
C GLU A 114 1.84 -25.62 -5.64
N LEU A 115 1.59 -25.70 -6.96
CA LEU A 115 2.62 -26.06 -7.92
C LEU A 115 3.57 -24.88 -8.16
N VAL A 116 4.81 -25.02 -7.70
CA VAL A 116 5.82 -23.97 -7.85
C VAL A 116 6.33 -23.88 -9.30
N VAL A 117 6.23 -22.70 -9.88
CA VAL A 117 6.68 -22.39 -11.24
C VAL A 117 7.83 -21.37 -11.28
N MET A 118 8.07 -20.67 -10.18
CA MET A 118 9.20 -19.76 -10.00
C MET A 118 9.58 -19.67 -8.53
N LYS A 119 10.88 -19.50 -8.25
CA LYS A 119 11.37 -19.20 -6.90
C LYS A 119 12.40 -18.09 -6.98
N GLY A 120 12.61 -17.40 -5.87
CA GLY A 120 13.63 -16.38 -5.80
C GLY A 120 13.72 -15.71 -4.45
N ARG A 121 14.54 -14.67 -4.44
CA ARG A 121 14.77 -13.81 -3.27
C ARG A 121 14.36 -12.39 -3.59
N PHE A 122 14.07 -11.61 -2.57
CA PHE A 122 13.92 -10.16 -2.69
C PHE A 122 14.71 -9.44 -1.62
N SER A 123 15.06 -8.19 -1.89
CA SER A 123 15.64 -7.28 -0.90
C SER A 123 15.53 -5.84 -1.36
N GLY A 124 15.61 -4.90 -0.41
CA GLY A 124 15.56 -3.48 -0.72
C GLY A 124 15.58 -2.57 0.50
N GLN A 125 15.19 -1.32 0.27
CA GLN A 125 15.07 -0.27 1.26
C GLN A 125 13.58 0.05 1.50
N MET A 126 13.25 0.45 2.73
CA MET A 126 11.90 0.85 3.14
C MET A 126 11.90 2.26 3.72
N ASP A 127 10.81 2.98 3.45
CA ASP A 127 10.46 4.23 4.11
C ASP A 127 9.06 4.13 4.73
N PHE A 128 9.06 3.89 6.04
CA PHE A 128 7.89 3.86 6.91
C PHE A 128 7.79 5.12 7.78
N ALA A 129 8.52 6.19 7.44
CA ALA A 129 8.36 7.49 8.10
C ALA A 129 6.90 8.00 8.08
N PRO A 130 6.10 7.80 7.01
CA PRO A 130 4.70 8.19 7.04
C PRO A 130 3.92 7.54 8.19
N ALA A 131 4.09 6.23 8.40
CA ALA A 131 3.43 5.50 9.48
C ALA A 131 3.98 5.86 10.86
N LEU A 132 5.30 5.83 11.03
CA LEU A 132 5.94 5.91 12.35
C LEU A 132 6.10 7.35 12.86
N LEU A 133 6.27 8.33 11.97
CA LEU A 133 6.53 9.72 12.35
C LEU A 133 5.36 10.67 12.06
N HIS A 134 4.46 10.29 11.15
CA HIS A 134 3.39 11.17 10.67
C HIS A 134 1.97 10.61 10.85
N ASN A 135 1.83 9.42 11.45
CA ASN A 135 0.55 8.74 11.66
C ASN A 135 -0.27 8.55 10.38
N LEU A 136 0.39 8.45 9.22
CA LEU A 136 -0.24 8.12 7.95
C LEU A 136 -0.07 6.61 7.71
N PRO A 137 -1.13 5.81 7.59
CA PRO A 137 -1.06 4.34 7.66
C PRO A 137 -0.56 3.69 6.35
N TYR A 138 0.62 4.11 5.87
CA TYR A 138 1.29 3.53 4.73
C TYR A 138 2.81 3.68 4.83
N GLY A 139 3.52 2.97 3.96
CA GLY A 139 4.95 3.14 3.73
C GLY A 139 5.33 2.69 2.33
N THR A 140 6.52 3.07 1.87
CA THR A 140 7.00 2.77 0.52
C THR A 140 8.27 1.94 0.56
N VAL A 141 8.53 1.21 -0.52
CA VAL A 141 9.75 0.44 -0.69
C VAL A 141 10.30 0.55 -2.10
N GLU A 142 11.60 0.40 -2.21
CA GLU A 142 12.31 0.18 -3.47
C GLU A 142 13.20 -1.04 -3.30
N GLY A 143 13.14 -1.95 -4.26
CA GLY A 143 13.85 -3.22 -4.13
C GLY A 143 14.06 -3.94 -5.44
N SER A 144 14.47 -5.19 -5.32
CA SER A 144 14.58 -6.08 -6.46
C SER A 144 14.30 -7.52 -6.08
N PHE A 145 13.65 -8.24 -6.99
CA PHE A 145 13.59 -9.68 -6.98
C PHE A 145 14.80 -10.26 -7.73
N VAL A 146 15.27 -11.42 -7.28
CA VAL A 146 16.29 -12.22 -7.96
C VAL A 146 15.70 -13.61 -8.16
N VAL A 147 15.43 -13.97 -9.41
CA VAL A 147 14.86 -15.29 -9.78
C VAL A 147 15.97 -16.33 -9.71
N GLU A 148 15.80 -17.37 -8.88
CA GLU A 148 16.83 -18.38 -8.62
C GLU A 148 17.28 -19.10 -9.90
N GLN A 149 16.34 -19.52 -10.75
CA GLN A 149 16.64 -20.31 -11.94
C GLN A 149 17.47 -19.57 -13.00
N SER A 150 17.36 -18.24 -13.05
CA SER A 150 17.96 -17.43 -14.12
C SER A 150 18.98 -16.41 -13.62
N GLY A 151 19.04 -16.17 -12.31
CA GLY A 151 19.75 -15.03 -11.73
C GLY A 151 19.19 -13.66 -12.15
N ARG A 152 18.05 -13.62 -12.88
CA ARG A 152 17.47 -12.37 -13.38
C ARG A 152 17.06 -11.48 -12.22
N LYS A 153 17.64 -10.28 -12.19
CA LYS A 153 17.27 -9.20 -11.28
C LYS A 153 16.12 -8.39 -11.89
N ILE A 154 15.04 -8.22 -11.13
CA ILE A 154 13.84 -7.48 -11.53
C ILE A 154 13.66 -6.36 -10.51
N PRO A 155 13.87 -5.08 -10.88
CA PRO A 155 13.60 -3.97 -9.98
C PRO A 155 12.09 -3.87 -9.69
N PHE A 156 11.74 -3.29 -8.56
CA PHE A 156 10.36 -2.94 -8.25
C PHE A 156 10.28 -1.77 -7.27
N THR A 157 9.14 -1.10 -7.28
CA THR A 157 8.68 -0.23 -6.20
C THR A 157 7.43 -0.82 -5.57
N GLY A 158 7.13 -0.44 -4.33
CA GLY A 158 5.91 -0.90 -3.69
C GLY A 158 5.41 -0.03 -2.56
N VAL A 159 4.17 -0.28 -2.17
CA VAL A 159 3.47 0.44 -1.10
C VAL A 159 2.87 -0.57 -0.13
N PHE A 160 3.28 -0.49 1.13
CA PHE A 160 2.61 -1.16 2.23
C PHE A 160 1.49 -0.25 2.76
N ARG A 161 0.29 -0.79 2.92
CA ARG A 161 -0.88 -0.08 3.43
C ARG A 161 -1.35 -0.77 4.69
N LEU A 162 -1.33 -0.05 5.80
CA LEU A 162 -1.88 -0.54 7.06
C LEU A 162 -3.39 -0.34 7.04
N PRO A 163 -4.19 -1.33 7.46
CA PRO A 163 -5.62 -1.15 7.58
C PRO A 163 -5.92 -0.18 8.72
N MET A 164 -6.91 0.68 8.50
CA MET A 164 -7.42 1.61 9.52
C MET A 164 -8.92 1.44 9.71
N LEU A 165 -9.40 1.67 10.93
CA LEU A 165 -10.83 1.81 11.20
C LEU A 165 -11.27 3.21 10.74
N GLY A 166 -11.80 3.30 9.51
CA GLY A 166 -12.21 4.55 8.87
C GLY A 166 -13.22 5.35 9.67
N SER A 167 -14.09 4.68 10.43
CA SER A 167 -15.10 5.29 11.30
C SER A 167 -14.57 5.82 12.63
N PHE A 168 -13.29 5.58 12.95
CA PHE A 168 -12.69 6.07 14.18
C PHE A 168 -12.63 7.59 14.16
N ALA A 169 -13.28 8.24 15.12
CA ALA A 169 -13.36 9.69 15.21
C ALA A 169 -12.25 10.27 16.11
N VAL A 170 -11.58 11.30 15.61
CA VAL A 170 -10.56 12.06 16.36
C VAL A 170 -10.94 13.53 16.43
N ALA A 171 -10.53 14.20 17.50
CA ALA A 171 -10.68 15.64 17.64
C ALA A 171 -9.67 16.37 16.74
N VAL A 172 -10.15 17.30 15.91
CA VAL A 172 -9.32 18.06 14.96
C VAL A 172 -9.20 19.54 15.32
N GLY A 173 -9.87 19.95 16.40
CA GLY A 173 -9.90 21.32 16.88
C GLY A 173 -11.07 21.54 17.82
N VAL A 174 -11.31 22.82 18.11
CA VAL A 174 -12.42 23.26 18.94
C VAL A 174 -13.20 24.30 18.15
N ASP A 175 -14.52 24.18 18.14
CA ASP A 175 -15.39 25.17 17.52
C ASP A 175 -15.26 26.50 18.30
N PRO A 176 -14.92 27.61 17.62
CA PRO A 176 -14.57 28.86 18.30
C PRO A 176 -15.78 29.57 18.94
N VAL A 177 -17.01 29.17 18.61
CA VAL A 177 -18.24 29.79 19.11
C VAL A 177 -18.80 29.01 20.30
N SER A 178 -18.86 27.68 20.17
CA SER A 178 -19.45 26.78 21.16
C SER A 178 -18.43 26.21 22.14
N GLY A 179 -17.13 26.27 21.83
CA GLY A 179 -16.08 25.65 22.64
C GLY A 179 -16.08 24.12 22.61
N VAL A 180 -16.88 23.51 21.73
CA VAL A 180 -17.03 22.05 21.63
C VAL A 180 -15.96 21.49 20.67
N PRO A 181 -15.34 20.33 20.97
CA PRO A 181 -14.42 19.67 20.04
C PRO A 181 -15.09 19.36 18.70
N VAL A 182 -14.43 19.75 17.60
CA VAL A 182 -14.81 19.32 16.26
C VAL A 182 -14.18 17.96 16.03
N THR A 183 -14.98 16.95 15.71
CA THR A 183 -14.50 15.61 15.40
C THR A 183 -14.56 15.32 13.90
N ARG A 184 -13.62 14.51 13.42
CA ARG A 184 -13.62 13.92 12.07
C ARG A 184 -13.22 12.47 12.15
N THR A 185 -13.76 11.65 11.27
CA THR A 185 -13.34 10.26 11.15
C THR A 185 -11.98 10.16 10.46
N LEU A 186 -11.26 9.05 10.63
CA LEU A 186 -9.99 8.81 9.93
C LEU A 186 -10.21 8.82 8.41
N ARG A 187 -11.35 8.31 7.93
CA ARG A 187 -11.69 8.35 6.50
C ARG A 187 -11.91 9.77 6.00
N GLU A 188 -12.61 10.62 6.76
CA GLU A 188 -12.77 12.04 6.41
C GLU A 188 -11.43 12.79 6.38
N LEU A 189 -10.50 12.43 7.27
CA LEU A 189 -9.19 13.06 7.37
C LEU A 189 -8.22 12.63 6.27
N PHE A 190 -8.07 11.34 6.05
CA PHE A 190 -7.07 10.80 5.13
C PHE A 190 -7.61 10.61 3.71
N CYS A 191 -8.93 10.48 3.56
CA CYS A 191 -9.59 10.15 2.31
C CYS A 191 -10.74 11.10 1.98
N PRO A 192 -10.51 12.43 1.92
CA PRO A 192 -11.58 13.41 1.73
C PRO A 192 -12.35 13.26 0.40
N LEU A 193 -11.79 12.56 -0.59
CA LEU A 193 -12.45 12.29 -1.88
C LEU A 193 -13.35 11.05 -1.84
N THR A 194 -13.20 10.20 -0.82
CA THR A 194 -14.05 9.02 -0.58
C THR A 194 -14.32 8.89 0.93
N PRO A 195 -15.04 9.85 1.53
CA PRO A 195 -15.17 9.97 2.99
C PRO A 195 -16.10 8.92 3.60
N SER A 196 -16.86 8.19 2.78
CA SER A 196 -17.82 7.18 3.21
C SER A 196 -17.35 5.77 2.85
N PRO A 197 -17.63 4.75 3.69
CA PRO A 197 -17.38 3.36 3.35
C PRO A 197 -18.31 2.87 2.24
N ASN A 198 -17.91 1.81 1.53
CA ASN A 198 -18.80 1.12 0.60
C ASN A 198 -19.93 0.39 1.37
N PRO A 199 -21.20 0.80 1.20
CA PRO A 199 -22.31 0.24 1.98
C PRO A 199 -22.60 -1.23 1.62
N ASN A 200 -22.12 -1.73 0.49
CA ASN A 200 -22.41 -3.08 0.02
C ASN A 200 -21.52 -4.16 0.67
N LEU A 201 -20.41 -3.78 1.31
CA LEU A 201 -19.52 -4.76 1.98
C LEU A 201 -20.08 -5.20 3.33
N GLY A 202 -20.87 -4.35 3.99
CA GLY A 202 -21.29 -4.55 5.38
C GLY A 202 -20.12 -4.59 6.36
N GLY A 203 -20.41 -4.76 7.66
CA GLY A 203 -19.37 -4.86 8.69
C GLY A 203 -18.70 -3.53 9.06
N PRO A 204 -17.56 -3.57 9.77
CA PRO A 204 -16.81 -2.38 10.17
C PRO A 204 -16.24 -1.62 8.96
N ASP A 205 -16.19 -0.28 9.07
CA ASP A 205 -15.51 0.58 8.09
C ASP A 205 -14.00 0.40 8.19
N ILE A 206 -13.44 -0.59 7.51
CA ILE A 206 -12.00 -0.79 7.39
C ILE A 206 -11.53 -0.35 6.01
N ALA A 207 -10.46 0.44 5.98
CA ALA A 207 -9.92 1.01 4.75
C ALA A 207 -8.39 0.96 4.72
N TYR A 208 -7.85 1.03 3.50
CA TYR A 208 -6.49 1.45 3.24
C TYR A 208 -6.50 2.88 2.69
N VAL A 209 -5.48 3.68 3.01
CA VAL A 209 -5.22 4.92 2.28
C VAL A 209 -4.73 4.57 0.89
N ASP A 210 -5.38 5.08 -0.16
CA ASP A 210 -4.99 4.90 -1.55
C ASP A 210 -3.82 5.83 -1.91
N THR A 211 -2.99 5.41 -2.86
CA THR A 211 -1.82 6.17 -3.29
C THR A 211 -1.71 6.22 -4.80
N THR A 212 -1.04 7.25 -5.30
CA THR A 212 -0.63 7.37 -6.69
C THR A 212 0.83 7.80 -6.67
N ASP A 213 1.67 7.06 -7.38
CA ASP A 213 3.12 7.26 -7.41
C ASP A 213 3.76 7.30 -6.01
N GLY A 214 3.29 6.44 -5.11
CA GLY A 214 3.80 6.31 -3.74
C GLY A 214 3.27 7.33 -2.73
N ALA A 215 2.42 8.28 -3.12
CA ALA A 215 1.87 9.31 -2.24
C ALA A 215 0.33 9.22 -2.11
N PRO A 216 -0.26 9.57 -0.95
CA PRO A 216 -1.71 9.56 -0.77
C PRO A 216 -2.43 10.43 -1.81
N ASN A 217 -3.48 9.88 -2.42
CA ASN A 217 -4.25 10.59 -3.45
C ASN A 217 -5.60 11.15 -2.94
N GLY A 218 -5.81 11.10 -1.61
CA GLY A 218 -7.03 11.55 -0.95
C GLY A 218 -8.22 10.60 -1.09
N LYS A 219 -8.01 9.37 -1.57
CA LYS A 219 -9.01 8.29 -1.60
C LYS A 219 -8.64 7.16 -0.66
N CYS A 220 -9.64 6.36 -0.34
CA CYS A 220 -9.52 5.12 0.41
C CYS A 220 -9.87 3.94 -0.48
N ILE A 221 -9.22 2.81 -0.23
CA ILE A 221 -9.60 1.50 -0.75
C ILE A 221 -10.34 0.79 0.39
N ASP A 222 -11.59 0.40 0.17
CA ASP A 222 -12.31 -0.42 1.14
C ASP A 222 -11.67 -1.81 1.23
N VAL A 223 -11.47 -2.31 2.44
CA VAL A 223 -10.94 -3.67 2.64
C VAL A 223 -12.03 -4.68 2.28
N LEU A 224 -11.74 -5.55 1.33
CA LEU A 224 -12.69 -6.56 0.89
C LEU A 224 -12.69 -7.77 1.85
N PRO A 225 -13.82 -8.50 1.98
CA PRO A 225 -13.86 -9.73 2.78
C PRO A 225 -12.79 -10.77 2.40
N THR A 226 -12.39 -10.81 1.13
CA THR A 226 -11.35 -11.71 0.60
C THR A 226 -9.91 -11.27 0.94
N GLU A 227 -9.74 -10.07 1.48
CA GLU A 227 -8.44 -9.52 1.91
C GLU A 227 -8.19 -9.76 3.41
N LEU A 228 -9.15 -10.36 4.12
CA LEU A 228 -9.04 -10.67 5.55
C LEU A 228 -8.29 -11.98 5.80
N GLY A 229 -7.40 -11.97 6.80
CA GLY A 229 -6.74 -13.15 7.34
C GLY A 229 -7.47 -13.63 8.59
N LEU A 230 -8.22 -14.73 8.50
CA LEU A 230 -9.05 -15.27 9.59
C LEU A 230 -10.01 -14.22 10.20
N GLY A 231 -10.53 -13.32 9.36
CA GLY A 231 -11.44 -12.25 9.77
C GLY A 231 -10.76 -10.97 10.26
N TRP A 232 -9.43 -10.95 10.39
CA TRP A 232 -8.67 -9.75 10.69
C TRP A 232 -8.21 -9.06 9.41
N PRO A 233 -8.23 -7.71 9.35
CA PRO A 233 -7.70 -7.00 8.21
C PRO A 233 -6.18 -7.17 8.12
N THR A 234 -5.69 -7.35 6.91
CA THR A 234 -4.27 -7.60 6.63
C THR A 234 -3.56 -6.32 6.20
N VAL A 235 -2.24 -6.27 6.34
CA VAL A 235 -1.44 -5.26 5.63
C VAL A 235 -1.45 -5.61 4.15
N ARG A 236 -1.80 -4.66 3.30
CA ARG A 236 -1.78 -4.83 1.84
C ARG A 236 -0.46 -4.31 1.28
N PHE A 237 0.22 -5.13 0.50
CA PHE A 237 1.45 -4.78 -0.19
C PHE A 237 1.25 -4.78 -1.70
N ASP A 238 1.33 -3.60 -2.28
CA ASP A 238 1.16 -3.37 -3.72
C ASP A 238 2.53 -3.20 -4.39
N VAL A 239 2.80 -3.92 -5.47
CA VAL A 239 4.09 -3.96 -6.18
C VAL A 239 3.93 -3.47 -7.62
N THR A 240 4.92 -2.72 -8.12
CA THR A 240 5.04 -2.28 -9.52
C THR A 240 6.46 -2.57 -10.04
N PHE A 241 6.59 -3.11 -11.26
CA PHE A 241 7.89 -3.49 -11.86
C PHE A 241 8.44 -2.46 -12.85
#